data_AF-F8DA65-F1
#
_entry.id   AF-F8DA65-F1
#
_cell.length_a   1.000
_cell.length_b   1.000
_cell.length_c   1.000
_cell.angle_alpha   90.00
_cell.angle_beta   90.00
_cell.angle_gamma   90.00
#
_symmetry.space_group_name_H-M   'P 1'
#
loop_
_entity.id
_entity.type
_entity.pdbx_description
1 polymer ?
#
loop_
_entity_poly.entity_id
_entity_poly.type
_entity_poly.pdbx_seq_one_letter_code
_entity_poly.pdbx_strand_id
1 'polypeptide(L)'
;MSSVTATHLIMFIGSLVIASAVAGTVIMEVDQVSNSIETRGSAVAEEIETDIAIISDESQSDAIINQTNETATVLVKNIGDRDVPAHPNYVDVLVDGSYDPVTSVERVDTDSNRWAPGGVVEVTASYGDQNVQNDTEITVIVNGNEDSIDTYVE
;
A
#
# COMPACT_ATOMS: atom_id res chain seq x y z
N MET A 1 -12.74 68.87 13.61
CA MET A 1 -11.80 68.17 12.72
C MET A 1 -11.02 67.03 13.40
N SER A 2 -10.78 67.04 14.72
CA SER A 2 -10.02 65.98 15.42
C SER A 2 -10.76 64.64 15.66
N SER A 3 -12.09 64.58 15.62
CA SER A 3 -12.82 63.32 15.87
C SER A 3 -12.80 62.37 14.67
N VAL A 4 -12.76 62.91 13.44
CA VAL A 4 -12.74 62.12 12.20
C VAL A 4 -11.43 61.33 12.07
N THR A 5 -10.30 61.89 12.50
CA THR A 5 -8.98 61.23 12.46
C THR A 5 -8.87 60.04 13.42
N ALA A 6 -9.54 60.09 14.58
CA ALA A 6 -9.55 58.99 15.53
C ALA A 6 -10.35 57.79 15.00
N THR A 7 -11.51 58.02 14.39
CA THR A 7 -12.32 56.95 13.79
C THR A 7 -11.58 56.25 12.64
N HIS A 8 -10.89 57.00 11.76
CA HIS A 8 -10.11 56.40 10.67
C HIS A 8 -8.96 55.52 11.19
N LEU A 9 -8.27 55.96 12.25
CA LEU A 9 -7.21 55.17 12.87
C LEU A 9 -7.73 53.86 13.47
N ILE A 10 -8.88 53.91 14.18
CA ILE A 10 -9.51 52.72 14.75
C ILE A 10 -9.91 51.72 13.65
N MET A 11 -10.52 52.20 12.57
CA MET A 11 -10.91 51.35 11.44
C MET A 11 -9.69 50.75 10.73
N PHE A 12 -8.61 51.53 10.58
CA PHE A 12 -7.36 51.05 10.01
C PHE A 12 -6.77 49.89 10.83
N ILE A 13 -6.65 50.08 12.16
CA ILE A 13 -6.14 49.04 13.05
C ILE A 13 -7.07 47.81 13.04
N GLY A 14 -8.39 48.02 13.08
CA GLY A 14 -9.37 46.93 12.99
C GLY A 14 -9.22 46.11 11.72
N SER A 15 -9.06 46.77 10.56
CA SER A 15 -8.83 46.10 9.29
C SER A 15 -7.52 45.31 9.24
N LEU A 16 -6.47 45.83 9.88
CA LEU A 16 -5.16 45.17 9.94
C LEU A 16 -5.17 43.92 10.82
N VAL A 17 -5.94 43.94 11.93
CA VAL A 17 -6.15 42.76 12.78
C VAL A 17 -6.89 41.68 12.01
N ILE A 18 -7.98 42.05 11.32
CA ILE A 18 -8.75 41.10 10.50
C ILE A 18 -7.88 40.55 9.37
N ALA A 19 -7.15 41.40 8.67
CA ALA A 19 -6.25 40.97 7.60
C ALA A 19 -5.18 40.01 8.11
N SER A 20 -4.58 40.29 9.27
CA SER A 20 -3.61 39.40 9.91
C SER A 20 -4.21 38.04 10.28
N ALA A 21 -5.44 38.02 10.79
CA ALA A 21 -6.14 36.79 11.14
C ALA A 21 -6.41 35.93 9.89
N VAL A 22 -6.90 36.53 8.81
CA VAL A 22 -7.16 35.84 7.54
C VAL A 22 -5.84 35.32 6.93
N ALA A 23 -4.79 36.15 6.90
CA ALA A 23 -3.49 35.73 6.43
C ALA A 23 -2.93 34.55 7.24
N GLY A 24 -3.10 34.56 8.57
CA GLY A 24 -2.73 33.45 9.44
C GLY A 24 -3.42 32.15 9.07
N THR A 25 -4.74 32.18 8.84
CA THR A 25 -5.50 30.98 8.42
C THR A 25 -5.03 30.46 7.07
N VAL A 26 -4.85 31.35 6.08
CA VAL A 26 -4.39 30.94 4.74
C VAL A 26 -3.02 30.28 4.80
N ILE A 27 -2.09 30.81 5.61
CA ILE A 27 -0.76 30.21 5.79
C ILE A 27 -0.88 28.80 6.39
N MET A 28 -1.70 28.62 7.43
CA MET A 28 -1.92 27.30 8.04
C MET A 28 -2.55 26.29 7.08
N GLU A 29 -3.47 26.72 6.21
CA GLU A 29 -4.07 25.86 5.20
C GLU A 29 -3.06 25.47 4.12
N VAL A 30 -2.25 26.41 3.64
CA VAL A 30 -1.19 26.14 2.66
C VAL A 30 -0.15 25.18 3.22
N ASP A 31 0.22 25.32 4.49
CA ASP A 31 1.16 24.39 5.16
C ASP A 31 0.59 22.97 5.23
N GLN A 32 -0.68 22.82 5.62
CA GLN A 32 -1.37 21.52 5.64
C GLN A 32 -1.44 20.88 4.25
N VAL A 33 -1.76 21.65 3.22
CA VAL A 33 -1.78 21.17 1.83
C VAL A 33 -0.38 20.75 1.39
N SER A 34 0.65 21.54 1.72
CA SER A 34 2.04 21.24 1.36
C SER A 34 2.50 19.93 1.99
N ASN A 35 2.25 19.73 3.29
CA ASN A 35 2.57 18.49 4.00
C ASN A 35 1.81 17.28 3.43
N SER A 36 0.55 17.47 3.02
CA SER A 36 -0.26 16.41 2.40
C SER A 36 0.28 16.03 1.02
N ILE A 37 0.73 17.02 0.22
CA ILE A 37 1.36 16.79 -1.08
C ILE A 37 2.68 16.05 -0.91
N GLU A 38 3.51 16.44 0.04
CA GLU A 38 4.79 15.76 0.33
C GLU A 38 4.55 14.30 0.73
N THR A 39 3.64 14.07 1.67
CA THR A 39 3.29 12.72 2.14
C THR A 39 2.79 11.85 0.99
N ARG A 40 1.87 12.37 0.18
CA ARG A 40 1.33 11.62 -0.97
C ARG A 40 2.37 11.40 -2.05
N GLY A 41 3.24 12.38 -2.29
CA GLY A 41 4.35 12.26 -3.24
C GLY A 41 5.32 11.15 -2.84
N SER A 42 5.66 11.06 -1.54
CA SER A 42 6.50 9.99 -1.01
C SER A 42 5.83 8.62 -1.17
N ALA A 43 4.55 8.49 -0.82
CA ALA A 43 3.83 7.22 -0.94
C ALA A 43 3.74 6.74 -2.41
N VAL A 44 3.44 7.64 -3.36
CA VAL A 44 3.41 7.30 -4.79
C VAL A 44 4.80 6.95 -5.31
N ALA A 45 5.86 7.62 -4.84
CA ALA A 45 7.22 7.24 -5.20
C ALA A 45 7.56 5.83 -4.70
N GLU A 46 7.17 5.49 -3.46
CA GLU A 46 7.36 4.15 -2.90
C GLU A 46 6.56 3.08 -3.66
N GLU A 47 5.34 3.39 -4.09
CA GLU A 47 4.52 2.54 -4.94
C GLU A 47 5.18 2.31 -6.31
N ILE A 48 5.73 3.34 -6.96
CA ILE A 48 6.43 3.19 -8.25
C ILE A 48 7.74 2.42 -8.11
N GLU A 49 8.47 2.60 -7.00
CA GLU A 49 9.74 1.90 -6.75
C GLU A 49 9.54 0.44 -6.29
N THR A 50 8.34 0.08 -5.86
CA THR A 50 7.98 -1.30 -5.48
C THR A 50 7.28 -1.94 -6.66
N ASP A 51 7.69 -3.13 -7.08
CA ASP A 51 6.98 -3.87 -8.12
C ASP A 51 7.18 -5.36 -7.89
N ILE A 52 6.16 -6.16 -8.16
CA ILE A 52 6.13 -7.58 -7.85
C ILE A 52 5.64 -8.39 -9.05
N ALA A 53 6.12 -9.62 -9.15
CA ALA A 53 5.66 -10.58 -10.13
C ALA A 53 5.53 -11.96 -9.50
N ILE A 54 4.39 -12.60 -9.67
CA ILE A 54 4.19 -14.00 -9.33
C ILE A 54 4.96 -14.84 -10.36
N ILE A 55 5.77 -15.76 -9.86
CA ILE A 55 6.60 -16.66 -10.67
C ILE A 55 6.25 -18.14 -10.46
N SER A 56 5.15 -18.42 -9.76
CA SER A 56 4.56 -19.76 -9.65
C SER A 56 4.19 -20.31 -11.03
N ASP A 57 4.16 -21.63 -11.15
CA ASP A 57 3.74 -22.30 -12.38
C ASP A 57 2.23 -22.60 -12.33
N GLU A 58 1.45 -21.93 -13.18
CA GLU A 58 -0.01 -22.10 -13.34
C GLU A 58 -0.43 -23.55 -13.62
N SER A 59 0.46 -24.36 -14.19
CA SER A 59 0.19 -25.78 -14.49
C SER A 59 0.33 -26.70 -13.28
N GLN A 60 0.88 -26.20 -12.18
CA GLN A 60 1.14 -26.96 -10.94
C GLN A 60 0.19 -26.51 -9.82
N SER A 61 -1.12 -26.71 -10.04
CA SER A 61 -2.16 -26.29 -9.10
C SER A 61 -1.99 -26.90 -7.70
N ASP A 62 -1.54 -28.15 -7.58
CA ASP A 62 -1.23 -28.81 -6.29
C ASP A 62 -0.12 -28.12 -5.48
N ALA A 63 0.78 -27.38 -6.15
CA ALA A 63 1.83 -26.62 -5.48
C ALA A 63 1.33 -25.25 -5.00
N ILE A 64 0.28 -24.73 -5.65
CA ILE A 64 -0.31 -23.43 -5.36
C ILE A 64 -1.43 -23.56 -4.31
N ILE A 65 -2.36 -24.49 -4.50
CA ILE A 65 -3.53 -24.69 -3.63
C ILE A 65 -3.40 -26.02 -2.89
N ASN A 66 -3.47 -25.96 -1.57
CA ASN A 66 -3.54 -27.15 -0.73
C ASN A 66 -4.94 -27.27 -0.10
N GLN A 67 -5.81 -28.04 -0.74
CA GLN A 67 -7.17 -28.32 -0.26
C GLN A 67 -7.25 -29.00 1.11
N THR A 68 -6.20 -29.70 1.54
CA THR A 68 -6.19 -30.39 2.85
C THR A 68 -5.90 -29.44 4.00
N ASN A 69 -5.02 -28.46 3.77
CA ASN A 69 -4.61 -27.48 4.77
C ASN A 69 -5.31 -26.12 4.63
N GLU A 70 -6.10 -25.94 3.58
CA GLU A 70 -6.83 -24.70 3.28
C GLU A 70 -5.87 -23.52 3.10
N THR A 71 -4.79 -23.74 2.35
CA THR A 71 -3.74 -22.75 2.12
C THR A 71 -3.42 -22.54 0.64
N ALA A 72 -3.26 -21.29 0.25
CA ALA A 72 -2.69 -20.87 -1.03
C ALA A 72 -1.22 -20.46 -0.83
N THR A 73 -0.31 -20.99 -1.64
CA THR A 73 1.13 -20.74 -1.58
C THR A 73 1.62 -20.25 -2.95
N VAL A 74 2.22 -19.08 -3.01
CA VAL A 74 2.72 -18.51 -4.26
C VAL A 74 4.14 -17.97 -4.11
N LEU A 75 4.94 -18.15 -5.15
CA LEU A 75 6.28 -17.58 -5.25
C LEU A 75 6.18 -16.21 -5.89
N VAL A 76 6.61 -15.18 -5.16
CA VAL A 76 6.52 -13.78 -5.59
C VAL A 76 7.91 -13.18 -5.64
N LYS A 77 8.25 -12.61 -6.79
CA LYS A 77 9.52 -11.97 -7.04
C LYS A 77 9.38 -10.45 -6.97
N ASN A 78 10.30 -9.79 -6.28
CA ASN A 78 10.41 -8.34 -6.31
C ASN A 78 11.14 -7.96 -7.60
N ILE A 79 10.43 -7.29 -8.50
CA ILE A 79 10.95 -6.78 -9.77
C ILE A 79 11.15 -5.26 -9.74
N GLY A 80 10.79 -4.61 -8.65
CA GLY A 80 11.05 -3.20 -8.39
C GLY A 80 12.47 -2.92 -7.88
N ASP A 81 12.69 -1.68 -7.45
CA ASP A 81 13.99 -1.14 -7.04
C ASP A 81 14.11 -0.93 -5.51
N ARG A 82 13.04 -1.18 -4.75
CA ARG A 82 12.98 -1.05 -3.29
C ARG A 82 13.03 -2.38 -2.55
N ASP A 83 13.66 -2.37 -1.38
CA ASP A 83 13.55 -3.47 -0.41
C ASP A 83 12.17 -3.47 0.25
N VAL A 84 11.51 -4.62 0.28
CA VAL A 84 10.27 -4.84 1.06
C VAL A 84 10.57 -5.75 2.26
N PRO A 85 9.98 -5.53 3.45
CA PRO A 85 10.09 -6.50 4.55
C PRO A 85 9.39 -7.82 4.20
N ALA A 86 10.08 -8.94 4.33
CA ALA A 86 9.47 -10.27 4.17
C ALA A 86 8.68 -10.61 5.45
N HIS A 87 7.48 -10.05 5.56
CA HIS A 87 6.62 -10.21 6.72
C HIS A 87 5.14 -10.11 6.33
N PRO A 88 4.24 -10.95 6.90
CA PRO A 88 2.82 -10.99 6.55
C PRO A 88 2.11 -9.62 6.51
N ASN A 89 2.39 -8.74 7.47
CA ASN A 89 1.80 -7.38 7.52
C ASN A 89 2.06 -6.47 6.30
N TYR A 90 2.96 -6.84 5.39
CA TYR A 90 3.28 -6.04 4.19
C TYR A 90 2.73 -6.66 2.89
N VAL A 91 2.04 -7.79 3.01
CA VAL A 91 1.52 -8.54 1.87
C VAL A 91 0.06 -8.85 2.14
N ASP A 92 -0.80 -8.48 1.22
CA ASP A 92 -2.20 -8.87 1.21
C ASP A 92 -2.40 -9.91 0.11
N VAL A 93 -3.26 -10.90 0.36
CA VAL A 93 -3.59 -11.94 -0.62
C VAL A 93 -5.11 -12.02 -0.78
N LEU A 94 -5.54 -12.15 -2.02
CA LEU A 94 -6.93 -12.44 -2.37
C LEU A 94 -6.99 -13.80 -3.05
N VAL A 95 -7.90 -14.66 -2.62
CA VAL A 95 -8.25 -15.91 -3.32
C VAL A 95 -9.69 -15.78 -3.82
N ASP A 96 -9.89 -15.87 -5.12
CA ASP A 96 -11.19 -15.64 -5.79
C ASP A 96 -11.87 -14.32 -5.38
N GLY A 97 -11.06 -13.28 -5.16
CA GLY A 97 -11.49 -11.95 -4.73
C GLY A 97 -11.88 -11.84 -3.24
N SER A 98 -11.74 -12.91 -2.44
CA SER A 98 -11.89 -12.88 -0.99
C SER A 98 -10.56 -12.53 -0.33
N TYR A 99 -10.58 -11.65 0.67
CA TYR A 99 -9.36 -11.31 1.43
C TYR A 99 -9.01 -12.44 2.39
N ASP A 100 -7.80 -12.97 2.24
CA ASP A 100 -7.33 -14.11 3.01
C ASP A 100 -6.06 -13.77 3.80
N PRO A 101 -6.03 -14.08 5.11
CA PRO A 101 -4.90 -13.72 5.96
C PRO A 101 -3.63 -14.45 5.54
N VAL A 102 -2.58 -13.67 5.31
CA VAL A 102 -1.22 -14.19 5.09
C VAL A 102 -0.69 -14.79 6.40
N THR A 103 -0.33 -16.07 6.34
CA THR A 103 0.21 -16.83 7.47
C THR A 103 1.73 -16.76 7.53
N SER A 104 2.41 -16.77 6.37
CA SER A 104 3.86 -16.66 6.28
C SER A 104 4.32 -15.95 5.01
N VAL A 105 5.46 -15.25 5.13
CA VAL A 105 6.21 -14.68 4.01
C VAL A 105 7.67 -15.03 4.25
N GLU A 106 8.18 -16.00 3.51
CA GLU A 106 9.53 -16.54 3.71
C GLU A 106 10.42 -16.32 2.49
N ARG A 107 11.67 -15.99 2.73
CA ARG A 107 12.64 -15.74 1.67
C ARG A 107 13.24 -17.06 1.21
N VAL A 108 13.06 -17.43 -0.06
CA VAL A 108 13.43 -18.78 -0.56
C VAL A 108 14.85 -18.89 -1.12
N ASP A 109 15.47 -17.77 -1.52
CA ASP A 109 16.82 -17.74 -2.12
C ASP A 109 17.94 -17.49 -1.09
N THR A 110 17.63 -16.90 0.06
CA THR A 110 18.58 -16.60 1.14
C THR A 110 17.88 -16.54 2.49
N ASP A 111 18.62 -16.80 3.56
CA ASP A 111 18.15 -16.61 4.94
C ASP A 111 18.19 -15.11 5.30
N SER A 112 17.13 -14.39 4.93
CA SER A 112 16.98 -12.96 5.20
C SER A 112 15.52 -12.55 5.30
N ASN A 113 15.22 -11.63 6.21
CA ASN A 113 13.88 -11.03 6.33
C ASN A 113 13.70 -9.81 5.41
N ARG A 114 14.62 -9.58 4.46
CA ARG A 114 14.52 -8.54 3.45
C ARG A 114 14.26 -9.14 2.07
N TRP A 115 13.17 -8.69 1.46
CA TRP A 115 12.80 -8.95 0.09
C TRP A 115 13.39 -7.87 -0.83
N ALA A 116 14.69 -8.01 -1.08
CA ALA A 116 15.44 -7.10 -1.95
C ALA A 116 15.05 -7.25 -3.43
N PRO A 117 15.31 -6.24 -4.27
CA PRO A 117 15.16 -6.33 -5.73
C PRO A 117 15.75 -7.61 -6.31
N GLY A 118 14.98 -8.28 -7.16
CA GLY A 118 15.31 -9.57 -7.77
C GLY A 118 15.08 -10.79 -6.86
N GLY A 119 14.73 -10.57 -5.60
CA GLY A 119 14.43 -11.60 -4.64
C GLY A 119 13.09 -12.29 -4.84
N VAL A 120 13.02 -13.59 -4.56
CA VAL A 120 11.80 -14.38 -4.42
C VAL A 120 11.41 -14.66 -2.96
N VAL A 121 10.15 -14.44 -2.61
CA VAL A 121 9.53 -14.90 -1.36
C VAL A 121 8.45 -15.94 -1.66
N GLU A 122 8.27 -16.87 -0.75
CA GLU A 122 7.10 -17.74 -0.69
C GLU A 122 6.08 -17.08 0.23
N VAL A 123 4.91 -16.78 -0.33
CA VAL A 123 3.78 -16.18 0.39
C VAL A 123 2.74 -17.28 0.59
N THR A 124 2.35 -17.50 1.84
CA THR A 124 1.32 -18.47 2.21
C THR A 124 0.16 -17.72 2.82
N ALA A 125 -1.04 -17.93 2.29
CA ALA A 125 -2.29 -17.41 2.83
C ALA A 125 -3.23 -18.57 3.18
N SER A 126 -4.04 -18.40 4.21
CA SER A 126 -5.08 -19.38 4.56
C SER A 126 -6.42 -18.90 4.05
N TYR A 127 -7.05 -19.68 3.17
CA TYR A 127 -8.39 -19.38 2.66
C TYR A 127 -9.52 -20.03 3.48
N GLY A 128 -9.17 -20.79 4.53
CA GLY A 128 -10.11 -21.42 5.47
C GLY A 128 -11.17 -22.29 4.78
N ASP A 129 -12.41 -22.24 5.28
CA ASP A 129 -13.53 -23.05 4.77
C ASP A 129 -14.06 -22.62 3.38
N GLN A 130 -13.34 -21.77 2.63
CA GLN A 130 -13.74 -21.36 1.29
C GLN A 130 -13.73 -22.56 0.33
N ASN A 131 -14.72 -22.61 -0.56
CA ASN A 131 -14.82 -23.67 -1.56
C ASN A 131 -14.01 -23.34 -2.82
N VAL A 132 -12.69 -23.46 -2.70
CA VAL A 132 -11.73 -23.25 -3.79
C VAL A 132 -11.73 -24.47 -4.72
N GLN A 133 -12.34 -24.34 -5.91
CA GLN A 133 -12.46 -25.39 -6.93
C GLN A 133 -12.56 -24.79 -8.33
N ASN A 134 -12.09 -25.52 -9.34
CA ASN A 134 -12.03 -25.12 -10.75
C ASN A 134 -11.06 -23.95 -10.96
N ASP A 135 -11.39 -23.01 -11.85
CA ASP A 135 -10.61 -21.79 -12.06
C ASP A 135 -10.60 -20.97 -10.78
N THR A 136 -9.40 -20.80 -10.22
CA THR A 136 -9.13 -20.01 -9.02
C THR A 136 -8.10 -18.94 -9.35
N GLU A 137 -8.43 -17.69 -9.03
CA GLU A 137 -7.53 -16.55 -9.17
C GLU A 137 -6.89 -16.23 -7.82
N ILE A 138 -5.57 -16.09 -7.79
CA ILE A 138 -4.83 -15.63 -6.62
C ILE A 138 -4.19 -14.31 -6.97
N THR A 139 -4.54 -13.28 -6.21
CA THR A 139 -3.93 -11.95 -6.34
C THR A 139 -3.07 -11.68 -5.12
N VAL A 140 -1.85 -11.20 -5.34
CA VAL A 140 -0.95 -10.74 -4.28
C VAL A 140 -0.80 -9.23 -4.41
N ILE A 141 -0.93 -8.51 -3.29
CA ILE A 141 -0.82 -7.05 -3.24
C ILE A 141 0.28 -6.66 -2.26
N VAL A 142 1.18 -5.77 -2.69
CA VAL A 142 2.32 -5.29 -1.90
C VAL A 142 2.51 -3.80 -2.15
N ASN A 143 2.36 -2.97 -1.10
CA ASN A 143 2.48 -1.51 -1.18
C ASN A 143 1.69 -0.86 -2.34
N GLY A 144 0.50 -1.39 -2.66
CA GLY A 144 -0.37 -0.88 -3.73
C GLY A 144 -0.13 -1.48 -5.12
N ASN A 145 0.93 -2.26 -5.31
CA ASN A 145 1.15 -3.03 -6.53
C ASN A 145 0.52 -4.40 -6.40
N GLU A 146 -0.11 -4.87 -7.47
CA GLU A 146 -0.81 -6.15 -7.50
C GLU A 146 -0.34 -6.99 -8.70
N ASP A 147 -0.29 -8.29 -8.49
CA ASP A 147 -0.14 -9.25 -9.58
C ASP A 147 -1.04 -10.46 -9.29
N SER A 148 -1.56 -11.09 -10.35
CA SER A 148 -2.46 -12.23 -10.22
C SER A 148 -2.05 -13.42 -11.07
N ILE A 149 -2.41 -14.61 -10.60
CA ILE A 149 -2.21 -15.87 -11.30
C ILE A 149 -3.51 -16.68 -11.24
N ASP A 150 -3.89 -17.23 -12.39
CA ASP A 150 -4.99 -18.18 -12.51
C ASP A 150 -4.46 -19.61 -12.43
N THR A 151 -5.15 -20.46 -11.68
CA THR A 151 -4.84 -21.89 -11.61
C THR A 151 -6.12 -22.70 -11.65
N TYR A 152 -6.06 -23.91 -12.21
CA TYR A 152 -7.19 -24.84 -12.23
C TYR A 152 -7.04 -25.89 -11.12
N VAL A 153 -7.98 -25.90 -10.18
CA VAL A 153 -8.04 -26.84 -9.05
C VAL A 153 -9.08 -27.92 -9.35
N GLU A 154 -8.69 -29.19 -9.25
CA GLU A 154 -9.59 -30.34 -9.45
C GLU A 154 -10.57 -30.60 -8.28
#